data_AF-A0A654DHM7-F1
#
_entry.id   AF-A0A654DHM7-F1
#
_cell.length_a   1.000
_cell.length_b   1.000
_cell.length_c   1.000
_cell.angle_alpha   90.00
_cell.angle_beta   90.00
_cell.angle_gamma   90.00
#
_symmetry.space_group_name_H-M   'P 1'
#
loop_
_entity.id
_entity.type
_entity.pdbx_description
1 polymer ?
#
loop_
_entity_poly.entity_id
_entity_poly.type
_entity_poly.pdbx_seq_one_letter_code
_entity_poly.pdbx_strand_id
1 'polypeptide(L)' 'MIKELDNRIFYRANRQYVINVNAIESIWIYGRNQLRIQTKPQSTTPILISKNKVAEFKKWLDR' A
#
# COMPACT_ATOMS: atom_id res chain seq x y z
N MET A 1 23.76 9.46 7.46
CA MET A 1 23.23 8.86 6.21
C MET A 1 21.81 8.38 6.48
N ILE A 2 20.83 8.93 5.78
CA ILE A 2 19.43 8.49 5.88
C ILE A 2 19.32 7.19 5.09
N LYS A 3 19.04 6.07 5.78
CA LYS A 3 18.70 4.81 5.12
C LYS A 3 17.32 4.99 4.47
N GLU A 4 17.29 5.18 3.16
CA GLU A 4 16.04 5.13 2.41
C GLU A 4 15.52 3.68 2.42
N LEU A 5 14.20 3.52 2.58
CA LEU A 5 13.57 2.21 2.46
C LEU A 5 13.62 1.76 1.00
N ASP A 6 13.86 0.47 0.77
CA ASP A 6 13.87 -0.09 -0.58
C ASP A 6 12.49 0.06 -1.23
N ASN A 7 12.40 0.91 -2.25
CA ASN A 7 11.17 1.22 -2.98
C ASN A 7 10.61 0.02 -3.77
N ARG A 8 11.35 -1.08 -3.89
CA ARG A 8 10.83 -2.36 -4.44
C ARG A 8 10.00 -3.11 -3.42
N ILE A 9 10.36 -3.00 -2.14
CA ILE A 9 9.72 -3.74 -1.04
C ILE A 9 8.69 -2.86 -0.33
N PHE A 10 8.93 -1.56 -0.25
CA PHE A 10 8.11 -0.61 0.50
C PHE A 10 7.39 0.38 -0.41
N TYR A 11 6.09 0.55 -0.18
CA TYR A 11 5.25 1.52 -0.88
C TYR A 11 4.57 2.48 0.08
N ARG A 12 4.63 3.78 -0.23
CA ARG A 12 3.95 4.81 0.55
C ARG A 12 2.48 4.95 0.13
N ALA A 13 1.63 4.12 0.73
CA ALA A 13 0.20 4.08 0.48
C ALA A 13 -0.49 5.44 0.70
N ASN A 14 -0.16 6.12 1.79
CA ASN A 14 -0.67 7.46 2.09
C ASN A 14 0.29 8.22 3.03
N ARG A 15 -0.14 9.36 3.60
CA ARG A 15 0.72 10.17 4.48
C ARG A 15 1.07 9.46 5.79
N GLN A 16 0.22 8.53 6.24
CA GLN A 16 0.33 7.82 7.52
C GLN A 16 0.97 6.43 7.38
N TYR A 17 0.85 5.79 6.20
CA TYR A 17 1.23 4.39 6.00
C TYR A 17 2.28 4.19 4.90
N VAL A 18 3.30 3.40 5.25
CA VAL A 18 4.20 2.72 4.31
C VAL A 18 3.96 1.22 4.48
N ILE A 19 3.74 0.52 3.37
CA ILE A 19 3.38 -0.90 3.34
C ILE A 19 4.58 -1.68 2.82
N ASN A 20 4.89 -2.82 3.45
CA ASN A 20 5.79 -3.81 2.89
C ASN A 20 5.00 -4.80 2.02
N VAL A 21 5.44 -5.06 0.79
CA VAL A 21 4.76 -5.98 -0.15
C VAL A 21 4.53 -7.37 0.45
N ASN A 22 5.48 -7.88 1.23
CA ASN A 22 5.39 -9.20 1.86
C ASN A 22 4.39 -9.26 3.02
N ALA A 23 3.99 -8.08 3.55
CA ALA A 23 2.99 -8.00 4.61
C ALA A 23 1.56 -7.91 4.05
N ILE A 24 1.38 -7.75 2.74
CA ILE A 24 0.04 -7.65 2.14
C ILE A 24 -0.61 -9.04 2.15
N GLU A 25 -1.70 -9.17 2.89
CA GLU A 25 -2.50 -10.39 2.92
C GLU A 25 -3.53 -10.36 1.79
N SER A 26 -4.13 -9.20 1.54
CA SER A 26 -5.16 -9.05 0.52
C SER A 26 -5.49 -7.60 0.17
N ILE A 27 -6.09 -7.42 -1.02
CA ILE A 27 -6.37 -6.13 -1.62
C ILE A 27 -7.81 -6.14 -2.17
N TRP A 28 -8.61 -5.14 -1.80
CA TRP A 28 -10.00 -5.03 -2.24
C TRP A 28 -10.30 -3.64 -2.77
N ILE A 29 -11.24 -3.54 -3.72
CA ILE A 29 -11.80 -2.26 -4.12
C ILE A 29 -12.69 -1.74 -2.99
N TYR A 30 -12.49 -0.49 -2.62
CA TYR A 30 -13.24 0.20 -1.58
C TYR A 30 -13.85 1.49 -2.16
N GLY A 31 -15.18 1.62 -2.08
CA GLY A 31 -15.90 2.80 -2.58
C GLY A 31 -15.71 3.08 -4.08
N ARG A 32 -15.66 4.38 -4.46
CA ARG A 32 -15.52 4.86 -5.86
C ARG A 32 -14.07 4.83 -6.35
N ASN A 33 -13.48 3.64 -6.42
CA ASN A 33 -12.11 3.38 -6.91
C ASN A 33 -10.97 3.69 -5.94
N GLN A 34 -11.17 3.51 -4.64
CA GLN A 34 -10.03 3.38 -3.72
C GLN A 34 -9.67 1.90 -3.59
N LEU A 35 -8.46 1.60 -3.14
CA LEU A 35 -8.11 0.25 -2.70
C LEU A 35 -7.97 0.24 -1.19
N ARG A 36 -8.48 -0.80 -0.55
CA ARG A 36 -8.21 -1.11 0.84
C ARG A 36 -7.24 -2.27 0.90
N ILE A 37 -6.18 -2.10 1.68
CA ILE A 37 -5.14 -3.10 1.89
C ILE A 37 -5.32 -3.69 3.28
N GLN A 38 -5.30 -5.02 3.34
CA GLN A 38 -5.19 -5.77 4.59
C GLN A 38 -3.78 -6.34 4.69
N THR A 39 -3.17 -6.21 5.86
CA THR A 39 -1.81 -6.67 6.12
C THR A 39 -1.77 -7.70 7.23
N LYS A 40 -0.66 -8.44 7.32
CA LYS A 40 -0.36 -9.34 8.43
C LYS A 40 0.99 -8.94 9.07
N PRO A 41 1.02 -8.54 10.35
CA PRO A 41 -0.11 -8.41 11.27
C PRO A 41 -1.11 -7.33 10.81
N GLN A 42 -2.36 -7.47 11.25
CA GLN A 42 -3.43 -6.56 10.88
C GLN A 42 -3.13 -5.15 11.39
N SER A 43 -3.27 -4.16 10.51
CA SER A 43 -3.14 -2.75 10.88
C SER A 43 -4.32 -2.31 11.76
N THR A 44 -4.05 -1.47 12.75
CA THR A 44 -5.07 -0.93 13.66
C THR A 44 -6.13 -0.10 12.94
N THR A 45 -5.73 0.59 11.86
CA THR A 45 -6.66 1.33 11.01
C THR A 45 -6.61 0.82 9.57
N PRO A 46 -7.70 0.97 8.79
CA PRO A 46 -7.73 0.56 7.40
C PRO A 46 -6.71 1.33 6.57
N ILE A 47 -5.86 0.60 5.84
CA ILE A 47 -4.93 1.23 4.91
C ILE A 47 -5.65 1.45 3.58
N LEU A 48 -5.90 2.72 3.26
CA LEU A 48 -6.57 3.12 2.03
C LEU A 48 -5.60 3.76 1.05
N ILE A 49 -5.69 3.35 -0.21
CA ILE A 49 -5.02 3.94 -1.36
C ILE A 49 -6.06 4.70 -2.17
N SER A 50 -5.84 6.01 -2.33
CA SER A 50 -6.75 6.89 -3.05
C SER A 50 -6.71 6.62 -4.57
N LYS A 51 -7.83 6.91 -5.27
CA LYS A 51 -8.00 6.66 -6.72
C LYS A 51 -6.83 7.12 -7.59
N ASN A 52 -6.29 8.31 -7.31
CA ASN A 52 -5.15 8.89 -8.01
C ASN A 52 -3.85 8.09 -7.87
N LYS A 53 -3.71 7.28 -6.82
CA LYS A 53 -2.55 6.41 -6.57
C LYS A 53 -2.77 4.95 -6.95
N VAL A 54 -3.99 4.56 -7.34
CA VAL A 54 -4.30 3.15 -7.66
C VAL A 54 -3.49 2.65 -8.85
N ALA A 55 -3.35 3.47 -9.90
CA ALA A 55 -2.58 3.08 -11.09
C ALA A 55 -1.09 2.91 -10.76
N GLU A 56 -0.52 3.82 -9.98
CA GLU A 56 0.86 3.75 -9.50
C GLU A 56 1.09 2.52 -8.62
N PHE A 57 0.19 2.27 -7.66
CA PHE A 57 0.28 1.12 -6.77
C PHE A 57 0.22 -0.22 -7.50
N LYS A 58 -0.68 -0.36 -8.48
CA LYS A 58 -0.75 -1.57 -9.31
C LYS A 58 0.54 -1.79 -10.10
N LYS A 59 1.11 -0.73 -10.69
CA LYS A 59 2.41 -0.81 -11.37
C LYS A 59 3.55 -1.18 -10.43
N TRP A 60 3.47 -0.75 -9.17
CA TRP A 60 4.46 -1.13 -8.16
C TRP A 60 4.35 -2.62 -7.77
N LEU A 61 3.14 -3.16 -7.68
CA LEU A 61 2.93 -4.60 -7.42
C LEU A 61 3.34 -5.51 -8.56
N ASP A 62 3.29 -5.02 -9.80
CA ASP A 62 3.62 -5.77 -11.03
C ASP A 62 5.12 -5.71 -11.40
N ARG A 63 5.93 -5.00 -10.61
CA ARG A 63 7.39 -4.96 -10.78
C ARG A 63 8.06 -6.17 -10.17
#